data_AF-A0A7X6ZGN8-F1
#
_entry.id   AF-A0A7X6ZGN8-F1
#
_cell.length_a   1.000
_cell.length_b   1.000
_cell.length_c   1.000
_cell.angle_alpha   90.00
_cell.angle_beta   90.00
_cell.angle_gamma   90.00
#
_symmetry.space_group_name_H-M   'P 1'
#
loop_
_entity.id
_entity.type
_entity.pdbx_description
1 polymer ?
#
loop_
_entity_poly.entity_id
_entity_poly.type
_entity_poly.pdbx_seq_one_letter_code
_entity_poly.pdbx_strand_id
1 'polypeptide(L)'
;MKLQVIVTPEAEQEMTEAVRWYEDRVTGLGHEFLLSMDSLLVAITQSPLQFPLVYRNIRRALMRRFPYELFFVLKVIVSLFWPCITPSVIQKPGNNGQTTLK
;
A
#
# COMPACT_ATOMS: atom_id res chain seq x y z
N MET A 1 12.72 -3.70 7.02
CA MET A 1 11.60 -4.03 6.11
C MET A 1 11.37 -2.82 5.21
N LYS A 2 11.23 -3.00 3.89
CA LYS A 2 11.01 -1.90 2.95
C LYS A 2 9.51 -1.76 2.69
N LEU A 3 8.88 -0.74 3.27
CA LEU A 3 7.49 -0.41 2.97
C LEU A 3 7.45 0.38 1.66
N GLN A 4 6.56 -0.01 0.75
CA GLN A 4 6.27 0.77 -0.44
C GLN A 4 5.19 1.81 -0.12
N VAL A 5 5.45 3.05 -0.49
CA VAL A 5 4.49 4.17 -0.37
C VAL A 5 3.77 4.28 -1.71
N ILE A 6 2.44 4.28 -1.67
CA ILE A 6 1.58 4.52 -2.83
C ILE A 6 0.80 5.80 -2.51
N VAL A 7 0.99 6.82 -3.33
CA VAL A 7 0.30 8.12 -3.21
C VAL A 7 -0.89 8.10 -4.15
N THR A 8 -2.05 8.55 -3.70
CA THR A 8 -3.24 8.69 -4.55
C THR A 8 -3.10 9.95 -5.42
N PRO A 9 -3.68 9.98 -6.63
CA PRO A 9 -3.58 11.14 -7.50
C PRO A 9 -4.14 12.41 -6.86
N GLU A 10 -5.16 12.30 -6.02
CA GLU A 10 -5.73 13.42 -5.27
C GLU A 10 -4.72 13.99 -4.26
N ALA A 11 -3.99 13.11 -3.56
CA ALA A 11 -2.96 13.53 -2.60
C ALA A 11 -1.74 14.13 -3.29
N GLU A 12 -1.38 13.62 -4.47
CA GLU A 12 -0.32 14.20 -5.30
C GLU A 12 -0.68 15.61 -5.79
N GLN A 13 -1.93 15.81 -6.20
CA GLN A 13 -2.43 17.13 -6.59
C GLN A 13 -2.42 18.09 -5.41
N GLU A 14 -2.96 17.69 -4.24
CA GLU A 14 -2.97 18.51 -3.03
C GLU A 14 -1.55 18.91 -2.60
N MET A 15 -0.62 17.96 -2.64
CA MET A 15 0.80 18.22 -2.36
C MET A 15 1.39 19.24 -3.35
N THR A 16 1.10 19.09 -4.64
CA THR A 16 1.60 20.00 -5.68
C THR A 16 1.06 21.41 -5.51
N GLU A 17 -0.23 21.55 -5.18
CA GLU A 17 -0.87 22.83 -4.88
C GLU A 17 -0.27 23.48 -3.63
N ALA A 18 -0.03 22.70 -2.57
CA ALA A 18 0.60 23.19 -1.35
C ALA A 18 2.02 23.71 -1.61
N VAL A 19 2.84 22.96 -2.36
CA VAL A 19 4.21 23.38 -2.72
C VAL A 19 4.19 24.71 -3.48
N ARG A 20 3.35 24.82 -4.51
CA ARG A 20 3.22 26.06 -5.29
C ARG A 20 2.78 27.23 -4.41
N TRP A 21 1.77 27.01 -3.57
CA TRP A 21 1.26 28.04 -2.67
C TRP A 21 2.35 28.56 -1.71
N TYR A 22 3.18 27.68 -1.16
CA TYR A 22 4.27 28.08 -0.27
C TYR A 22 5.41 28.78 -1.02
N GLU A 23 5.76 28.30 -2.21
CA GLU A 23 6.82 28.90 -3.04
C GLU A 23 6.45 30.31 -3.50
N ASP A 24 5.18 30.52 -3.89
CA ASP A 24 4.65 31.83 -4.30
C ASP A 24 4.63 32.84 -3.13
N ARG A 25 4.54 32.36 -1.89
CA ARG A 25 4.54 33.19 -0.68
C ARG A 25 5.95 33.63 -0.30
N VAL A 26 6.87 32.67 -0.24
CA VAL A 26 8.27 32.89 0.13
C VAL A 26 9.11 31.94 -0.67
N THR A 27 10.03 32.48 -1.47
CA THR A 27 10.97 31.69 -2.26
C THR A 27 11.74 30.72 -1.36
N GLY A 28 11.75 29.45 -1.75
CA GLY A 28 12.37 28.34 -1.02
C GLY A 28 11.47 27.67 0.02
N LEU A 29 10.31 28.23 0.37
CA LEU A 29 9.43 27.62 1.36
C LEU A 29 8.72 26.38 0.81
N GLY A 30 8.46 26.31 -0.50
CA GLY A 30 7.95 25.11 -1.15
C GLY A 30 8.97 23.96 -1.10
N HIS A 31 10.26 24.26 -1.22
CA HIS A 31 11.34 23.28 -1.05
C HIS A 31 11.40 22.77 0.40
N GLU A 32 11.34 23.66 1.39
CA GLU A 32 11.33 23.29 2.81
C GLU A 32 10.11 22.44 3.20
N PHE A 33 8.97 22.67 2.53
CA PHE A 33 7.78 21.83 2.64
C PHE A 33 8.04 20.41 2.13
N LEU A 34 8.62 20.27 0.94
CA LEU A 34 9.00 18.96 0.38
C LEU A 34 9.98 18.20 1.29
N LEU A 35 10.98 18.87 1.85
CA LEU A 35 11.92 18.24 2.79
C LEU A 35 11.22 17.76 4.07
N SER A 36 10.25 18.53 4.57
CA SER A 36 9.47 18.17 5.75
C SER A 36 8.55 16.97 5.47
N MET A 37 7.96 16.94 4.27
CA MET A 37 7.15 15.82 3.77
C MET A 37 7.98 14.54 3.63
N ASP A 38 9.15 14.61 3.00
CA ASP A 38 10.05 13.47 2.83
C ASP A 38 10.49 12.91 4.19
N SER A 39 10.87 13.78 5.13
CA SER A 39 11.19 13.39 6.50
C SER A 39 10.04 12.67 7.21
N LEU A 40 8.79 13.12 6.97
CA LEU A 40 7.61 12.49 7.52
C LEU A 40 7.36 11.10 6.89
N LEU A 41 7.51 10.98 5.57
CA LEU A 41 7.38 9.71 4.86
C LEU A 41 8.45 8.70 5.28
N VAL A 42 9.69 9.15 5.51
CA VAL A 42 10.75 8.31 6.08
C VAL A 42 10.36 7.81 7.47
N ALA A 43 9.84 8.68 8.34
CA ALA A 43 9.36 8.26 9.66
C ALA A 43 8.19 7.25 9.57
N ILE A 44 7.26 7.45 8.64
CA ILE A 44 6.14 6.53 8.38
C ILE A 44 6.64 5.17 7.88
N THR A 45 7.60 5.14 6.97
CA THR A 45 8.14 3.89 6.43
C THR A 45 9.04 3.15 7.42
N GLN A 46 9.69 3.85 8.35
CA GLN A 46 10.50 3.23 9.40
C GLN A 46 9.66 2.64 10.52
N SER A 47 8.61 3.34 10.96
CA SER A 47 7.80 2.94 12.12
C SER A 47 6.35 3.39 11.96
N PRO A 48 5.58 2.77 11.05
CA PRO A 48 4.21 3.23 10.76
C PRO A 48 3.26 3.03 11.95
N LEU A 49 3.58 2.11 12.86
CA LEU A 49 2.74 1.79 14.02
C LEU A 49 2.82 2.85 15.13
N GLN A 50 3.82 3.74 15.09
CA GLN A 50 3.98 4.82 16.08
C GLN A 50 2.91 5.92 15.93
N PHE A 51 2.29 6.01 14.76
CA PHE A 51 1.30 7.05 14.46
C PHE A 51 -0.09 6.61 14.96
N PRO A 52 -0.84 7.49 15.63
CA PRO A 52 -2.14 7.14 16.20
C PRO A 52 -3.13 6.75 15.10
N LEU A 53 -3.99 5.80 15.44
CA LEU A 53 -5.12 5.39 14.62
C LEU A 53 -6.28 6.34 14.89
N VAL A 54 -6.81 6.98 13.84
CA VAL A 54 -7.91 7.94 13.96
C VAL A 54 -9.25 7.26 13.68
N TYR A 55 -9.31 6.46 12.61
CA TYR A 55 -10.55 5.78 12.23
C TYR A 55 -10.28 4.49 11.44
N ARG A 56 -10.87 3.37 11.89
CA ARG A 56 -10.72 2.02 11.30
C ARG A 56 -9.25 1.60 11.11
N ASN A 57 -8.67 1.84 9.93
CA ASN A 57 -7.27 1.53 9.58
C ASN A 57 -6.48 2.79 9.16
N ILE A 58 -7.11 3.96 9.27
CA ILE A 58 -6.52 5.25 8.90
C ILE A 58 -5.69 5.73 10.08
N ARG A 59 -4.42 5.97 9.82
CA ARG A 59 -3.46 6.58 10.73
C ARG A 59 -3.21 8.01 10.30
N ARG A 60 -2.94 8.86 11.28
CA ARG A 60 -2.65 10.28 11.06
C ARG A 60 -1.23 10.60 11.50
N ALA A 61 -0.49 11.27 10.62
CA ALA A 61 0.82 11.82 10.89
C ALA A 61 0.76 13.35 10.77
N LEU A 62 1.29 14.06 11.76
CA LEU A 62 1.30 15.51 11.78
C LEU A 62 2.66 16.03 11.32
N MET A 63 2.67 17.02 10.44
CA MET A 63 3.89 17.79 10.19
C MET A 63 4.13 18.76 11.34
N ARG A 64 5.36 18.81 11.84
CA ARG A 64 5.73 19.71 12.95
C ARG A 64 5.86 21.17 12.52
N ARG A 65 6.31 21.39 11.28
CA ARG A 65 6.64 22.73 10.75
C ARG A 65 5.50 23.38 9.99
N PHE A 66 4.64 22.58 9.38
CA PHE A 66 3.56 23.04 8.53
C PHE A 66 2.22 22.55 9.07
N PRO A 67 1.14 23.34 8.95
CA PRO A 67 -0.19 22.97 9.41
C PRO A 67 -0.86 21.95 8.47
N TYR A 68 -0.17 20.84 8.19
CA TYR A 68 -0.64 19.76 7.32
C TYR A 68 -0.67 18.44 8.08
N GLU A 69 -1.75 17.69 7.87
CA GLU A 69 -1.94 16.34 8.41
C GLU A 69 -1.92 15.33 7.26
N LEU A 70 -1.17 14.25 7.42
CA LEU A 70 -1.09 13.18 6.45
C LEU A 70 -1.89 11.98 6.94
N PHE A 71 -2.84 11.53 6.13
CA PHE A 71 -3.64 10.35 6.38
C PHE A 71 -3.15 9.18 5.53
N PHE A 72 -2.90 8.04 6.16
CA PHE A 72 -2.42 6.85 5.45
C PHE A 72 -3.01 5.56 6.03
N VAL A 73 -2.97 4.51 5.21
CA VAL A 73 -3.42 3.16 5.59
C VAL A 73 -2.31 2.16 5.34
N LEU A 74 -2.15 1.18 6.23
CA LEU A 74 -1.22 0.07 6.04
C LEU A 74 -1.93 -1.04 5.27
N LYS A 75 -1.46 -1.32 4.05
CA LYS A 75 -1.98 -2.39 3.20
C LYS A 75 -0.96 -3.51 3.09
N VAL A 76 -1.31 -4.69 3.62
CA VAL A 76 -0.54 -5.92 3.39
C VAL A 76 -1.04 -6.53 2.09
N ILE A 77 -0.19 -6.55 1.07
CA ILE A 77 -0.48 -7.28 -0.17
C ILE A 77 -0.07 -8.73 0.06
N VAL A 78 -1.04 -9.57 0.43
CA VAL A 78 -0.84 -11.03 0.43
C VAL A 78 -1.03 -11.49 -1.02
N SER A 79 0.08 -11.61 -1.75
CA SER A 79 0.06 -12.28 -3.06
C SER A 79 -0.07 -13.78 -2.81
N LEU A 80 -1.30 -14.28 -2.77
CA LEU A 80 -1.56 -15.72 -2.85
C LEU A 80 -1.34 -16.14 -4.30
N PHE A 81 -0.09 -16.39 -4.68
CA PHE A 81 0.20 -17.13 -5.90
C PHE A 81 -0.13 -18.60 -5.61
N TRP A 82 -1.39 -18.98 -5.80
CA TRP A 82 -1.83 -20.36 -5.75
C TRP A 82 -1.85 -20.91 -7.18
N PRO A 83 -0.80 -21.58 -7.67
CA PRO A 83 -1.03 -22.68 -8.59
C PRO A 83 -1.47 -23.85 -7.72
N CYS A 84 -2.78 -24.09 -7.63
CA CYS A 84 -3.23 -25.43 -7.27
C CYS A 84 -2.63 -26.35 -8.32
N ILE A 85 -1.67 -27.15 -7.88
CA ILE A 85 -1.34 -28.47 -8.37
C ILE A 85 -2.51 -29.00 -9.21
N THR A 86 -2.34 -29.16 -10.52
CA THR A 86 -3.17 -30.08 -11.29
C THR A 86 -2.86 -31.47 -10.75
N PRO A 87 -3.75 -32.12 -10.00
CA PRO A 87 -3.53 -33.51 -9.65
C PRO A 87 -3.80 -34.29 -10.93
N SER A 88 -2.74 -34.92 -11.42
CA SER A 88 -2.78 -36.07 -12.33
C SER A 88 -4.10 -36.85 -12.25
N VAL A 89 -4.83 -36.84 -13.37
CA VAL A 89 -6.00 -37.70 -13.57
C VAL A 89 -5.57 -39.17 -13.44
N ILE A 90 -6.00 -39.75 -12.33
CA ILE A 90 -6.19 -41.14 -11.95
C ILE A 90 -6.10 -42.14 -13.13
N GLN A 91 -5.07 -42.99 -13.12
CA GLN A 91 -5.10 -44.29 -13.81
C GLN A 91 -6.23 -45.13 -13.20
N LYS A 92 -7.21 -45.55 -14.02
CA LYS A 92 -8.17 -46.59 -13.61
C LYS A 92 -7.48 -47.96 -13.62
N PRO A 93 -7.53 -48.74 -12.53
CA PRO A 93 -7.18 -50.16 -12.56
C PRO A 93 -8.32 -50.95 -13.22
N GLY A 94 -7.96 -52.06 -13.86
CA GLY A 94 -8.81 -52.80 -14.78
C GLY A 94 -9.87 -53.73 -14.17
N ASN A 95 -10.68 -54.22 -15.12
CA ASN A 95 -11.02 -55.62 -15.36
C ASN A 95 -12.48 -56.09 -15.13
N ASN A 96 -12.89 -56.93 -16.08
CA ASN A 96 -13.96 -57.94 -16.06
C ASN A 96 -15.43 -57.51 -16.29
N GLY A 97 -15.85 -57.65 -17.55
CA GLY A 97 -17.21 -58.01 -17.93
C GLY A 97 -17.18 -59.21 -18.88
N GLN A 98 -17.03 -60.42 -18.34
CA GLN A 98 -17.33 -61.65 -19.07
C GLN A 98 -18.85 -61.89 -19.04
N THR A 99 -19.40 -62.16 -20.23
CA THR A 99 -20.41 -63.18 -20.56
C THR A 99 -21.85 -63.03 -20.03
N THR A 100 -22.83 -62.96 -20.95
CA THR A 100 -23.99 -63.90 -21.04
C THR A 100 -24.90 -63.58 -22.24
N LEU A 101 -24.89 -64.49 -23.22
CA LEU A 101 -26.01 -65.12 -23.96
C LEU A 101 -27.22 -64.27 -24.42
N LYS A 102 -27.34 -64.08 -25.74
CA LYS A 102 -28.35 -64.71 -26.61
C LYS A 102 -27.99 -64.50 -28.09
#